data_AF-A0A2D7B0G5-F1
#
_entry.id   AF-A0A2D7B0G5-F1
#
_cell.length_a   1.000
_cell.length_b   1.000
_cell.length_c   1.000
_cell.angle_alpha   90.00
_cell.angle_beta   90.00
_cell.angle_gamma   90.00
#
_symmetry.space_group_name_H-M   'P 1'
#
loop_
_entity.id
_entity.type
_entity.pdbx_description
1 polymer ?
#
loop_
_entity_poly.entity_id
_entity_poly.type
_entity_poly.pdbx_seq_one_letter_code
_entity_poly.pdbx_strand_id
1 'polypeptide(L)'
;MSDLLKSYRFREEREADWRKLDLILTRAENSGVKALTDDEMTALPRLYRQAVSSLSVARSISLDQNVTAYLESLCTRAYFFVYGARTSIGERMMDFLRRDWPSCVASAVGPTLLAALFLFGGWALAFFLCMQDMEWFWTFHGQSFFDGRNPDATVEYLRSTIYTEEGEINDGQLTSFSSYLFNNNAQIALFAFALGFAFGIPTAWLLVYNGVMMGSLHAVFWQKGLGYEFTGWLMIHGTTELFAIVLAGAAGFVIGGAVAFPGQLTRLNSARRAGQKAATMAMGCVIMLIIAALLEGFGRQLINSDVIRYIVAFSILGLWLAYFYLPRKVEAA
;
A
#
# COMPACT_ATOMS: atom_id res chain seq x y z
N MET A 1 -37.99 25.01 43.55
CA MET A 1 -38.80 23.77 43.70
C MET A 1 -39.43 23.30 42.39
N SER A 2 -39.91 24.20 41.52
CA SER A 2 -40.51 23.86 40.21
C SER A 2 -39.58 23.10 39.25
N ASP A 3 -38.30 23.51 39.12
CA ASP A 3 -37.38 22.86 38.17
C ASP A 3 -36.88 21.48 38.62
N LEU A 4 -36.81 21.25 39.94
CA LEU A 4 -36.53 19.91 40.50
C LEU A 4 -37.64 18.91 40.15
N LEU A 5 -38.91 19.34 40.18
CA LEU A 5 -40.06 18.53 39.79
C LEU A 5 -40.11 18.22 38.29
N LYS A 6 -39.71 19.19 37.44
CA LYS A 6 -39.59 18.99 35.98
C LYS A 6 -38.48 18.02 35.62
N SER A 7 -37.31 18.16 36.26
CA SER A 7 -36.17 17.25 36.06
C SER A 7 -36.49 15.82 36.51
N TYR A 8 -37.15 15.66 37.66
CA TYR A 8 -37.56 14.36 38.19
C TYR A 8 -38.54 13.64 37.26
N ARG A 9 -39.63 14.30 36.85
CA ARG A 9 -40.62 13.70 35.93
C ARG A 9 -40.02 13.37 34.56
N PHE A 10 -39.15 14.25 34.05
CA PHE A 10 -38.47 14.01 32.78
C PHE A 10 -37.64 12.73 32.80
N ARG A 11 -36.93 12.48 33.92
CA ARG A 11 -36.16 11.26 34.13
C ARG A 11 -37.07 10.05 34.34
N GLU A 12 -38.09 10.15 35.19
CA GLU A 12 -39.02 9.06 35.48
C GLU A 12 -39.66 8.48 34.21
N GLU A 13 -40.03 9.33 33.25
CA GLU A 13 -40.66 8.90 31.99
C GLU A 13 -39.69 8.27 30.98
N ARG A 14 -38.39 8.57 31.03
CA ARG A 14 -37.45 8.29 29.92
C ARG A 14 -36.22 7.48 30.31
N GLU A 15 -35.88 7.42 31.60
CA GLU A 15 -34.67 6.77 32.09
C GLU A 15 -34.66 5.25 31.82
N ALA A 16 -35.84 4.62 31.80
CA ALA A 16 -35.96 3.20 31.44
C ALA A 16 -35.47 2.91 30.01
N ASP A 17 -35.83 3.74 29.04
CA ASP A 17 -35.39 3.61 27.65
C ASP A 17 -33.89 3.89 27.50
N TRP A 18 -33.36 4.87 28.25
CA TRP A 18 -31.91 5.16 28.26
C TRP A 18 -31.10 3.99 28.80
N ARG A 19 -31.53 3.42 29.94
CA ARG A 19 -30.88 2.23 30.54
C ARG A 19 -30.95 1.03 29.61
N LYS A 20 -32.08 0.84 28.92
CA LYS A 20 -32.21 -0.24 27.93
C LYS A 20 -31.24 -0.07 26.77
N LEU A 21 -31.10 1.15 26.24
CA LEU A 21 -30.12 1.45 25.20
C LEU A 21 -28.69 1.20 25.71
N ASP A 22 -28.36 1.68 26.91
CA ASP A 22 -27.04 1.56 27.52
C ASP A 22 -26.63 0.09 27.74
N LEU A 23 -27.57 -0.76 28.19
CA LEU A 23 -27.35 -2.21 28.33
C LEU A 23 -27.07 -2.90 27.00
N ILE A 24 -27.82 -2.55 25.95
CA ILE A 24 -27.61 -3.10 24.60
C ILE A 24 -26.23 -2.68 24.07
N LEU A 25 -25.87 -1.41 24.21
CA LEU A 25 -24.56 -0.89 23.77
C LEU A 25 -23.41 -1.53 24.53
N THR A 26 -23.52 -1.65 25.85
CA THR A 26 -22.49 -2.26 26.70
C THR A 26 -22.26 -3.73 26.32
N ARG A 27 -23.33 -4.48 26.00
CA ARG A 27 -23.19 -5.86 25.51
C ARG A 27 -22.54 -5.91 24.13
N ALA A 28 -22.94 -5.01 23.23
CA ALA A 28 -22.37 -4.93 21.89
C ALA A 28 -20.89 -4.53 21.88
N GLU A 29 -20.47 -3.68 22.82
CA GLU A 29 -19.07 -3.26 23.02
C GLU A 29 -18.21 -4.40 23.59
N ASN A 30 -18.73 -5.15 24.57
CA ASN A 30 -17.97 -6.21 25.23
C ASN A 30 -17.91 -7.53 24.43
N SER A 31 -19.01 -7.90 23.78
CA SER A 31 -19.16 -9.22 23.15
C SER A 31 -19.37 -9.16 21.63
N GLY A 32 -19.33 -7.96 21.06
CA GLY A 32 -19.59 -7.71 19.65
C GLY A 32 -21.08 -7.68 19.29
N VAL A 33 -21.39 -7.10 18.13
CA VAL A 33 -22.78 -6.95 17.62
C VAL A 33 -23.48 -8.29 17.39
N LYS A 34 -22.71 -9.36 17.13
CA LYS A 34 -23.24 -10.73 16.96
C LYS A 34 -23.83 -11.33 18.25
N ALA A 35 -23.51 -10.75 19.41
CA ALA A 35 -24.08 -11.16 20.69
C ALA A 35 -25.44 -10.51 20.99
N LEU A 36 -25.91 -9.61 20.12
CA LEU A 36 -27.23 -8.99 20.25
C LEU A 36 -28.31 -9.91 19.68
N THR A 37 -29.44 -9.97 20.37
CA THR A 37 -30.65 -10.64 19.86
C THR A 37 -31.29 -9.82 18.73
N ASP A 38 -32.09 -10.47 17.88
CA ASP A 38 -32.82 -9.80 16.79
C ASP A 38 -33.74 -8.68 17.31
N ASP A 39 -34.36 -8.89 18.48
CA ASP A 39 -35.20 -7.90 19.16
C ASP A 39 -34.42 -6.66 19.59
N GLU A 40 -33.22 -6.84 20.16
CA GLU A 40 -32.31 -5.75 20.55
C GLU A 40 -31.81 -4.99 19.33
N MET A 41 -31.51 -5.71 18.24
CA MET A 41 -31.03 -5.13 16.99
C MET A 41 -32.11 -4.29 16.31
N THR A 42 -33.37 -4.73 16.36
CA THR A 42 -34.53 -4.00 15.83
C THR A 42 -34.90 -2.81 16.71
N ALA A 43 -34.66 -2.89 18.02
CA ALA A 43 -34.97 -1.81 18.97
C ALA A 43 -33.98 -0.63 18.90
N LEU A 44 -32.73 -0.86 18.49
CA LEU A 44 -31.63 0.13 18.49
C LEU A 44 -31.98 1.46 17.79
N PRO A 45 -32.51 1.49 16.55
CA PRO A 45 -32.84 2.75 15.88
C PRO A 45 -33.95 3.55 16.58
N ARG A 46 -34.91 2.87 17.21
CA ARG A 46 -35.97 3.52 17.98
C ARG A 46 -35.40 4.12 19.26
N LEU A 47 -34.66 3.33 20.04
CA LEU A 47 -34.06 3.75 21.30
C LEU A 47 -33.05 4.90 21.09
N TYR A 48 -32.26 4.85 20.03
CA TYR A 48 -31.36 5.94 19.64
C TYR A 48 -32.11 7.25 19.39
N ARG A 49 -33.17 7.23 18.57
CA ARG A 49 -33.98 8.43 18.29
C ARG A 49 -34.61 9.00 19.56
N GLN A 50 -35.06 8.13 20.47
CA GLN A 50 -35.57 8.56 21.78
C GLN A 50 -34.47 9.22 22.62
N ALA A 51 -33.26 8.67 22.67
CA ALA A 51 -32.13 9.26 23.40
C ALA A 51 -31.71 10.63 22.83
N VAL A 52 -31.66 10.78 21.49
CA VAL A 52 -31.38 12.06 20.83
C VAL A 52 -32.48 13.09 21.14
N SER A 53 -33.74 12.67 21.13
CA SER A 53 -34.86 13.54 21.53
C SER A 53 -34.72 13.98 22.99
N SER A 54 -34.35 13.08 23.90
CA SER A 54 -34.09 13.40 25.30
C SER A 54 -32.94 14.38 25.46
N LEU A 55 -31.85 14.20 24.71
CA LEU A 55 -30.71 15.12 24.74
C LEU A 55 -31.10 16.53 24.26
N SER A 56 -31.90 16.62 23.19
CA SER A 56 -32.41 17.90 22.70
C SER A 56 -33.27 18.62 23.75
N VAL A 57 -34.14 17.89 24.45
CA VAL A 57 -34.98 18.45 25.51
C VAL A 57 -34.10 18.88 26.70
N ALA A 58 -33.18 18.02 27.15
CA ALA A 58 -32.28 18.31 28.27
C ALA A 58 -31.43 19.58 28.05
N ARG A 59 -30.93 19.78 26.83
CA ARG A 59 -30.21 21.01 26.43
C ARG A 59 -31.13 22.24 26.38
N SER A 60 -32.37 22.08 25.91
CA SER A 60 -33.30 23.21 25.72
C SER A 60 -33.86 23.81 27.01
N ILE A 61 -34.07 22.98 28.05
CA ILE A 61 -34.63 23.42 29.34
C ILE A 61 -33.57 23.48 30.45
N SER A 62 -32.28 23.45 30.08
CA SER A 62 -31.12 23.55 30.97
C SER A 62 -31.18 22.58 32.16
N LEU A 63 -31.42 21.28 31.89
CA LEU A 63 -31.32 20.24 32.93
C LEU A 63 -29.89 20.12 33.48
N ASP A 64 -29.78 19.41 34.61
CA ASP A 64 -28.52 19.04 35.26
C ASP A 64 -27.43 18.63 34.24
N GLN A 65 -26.24 19.19 34.41
CA GLN A 65 -25.07 18.96 33.56
C GLN A 65 -24.71 17.47 33.48
N ASN A 66 -24.94 16.71 34.56
CA ASN A 66 -24.69 15.27 34.58
C ASN A 66 -25.60 14.50 33.61
N VAL A 67 -26.88 14.86 33.53
CA VAL A 67 -27.85 14.21 32.63
C VAL A 67 -27.50 14.53 31.18
N THR A 68 -27.11 15.77 30.91
CA THR A 68 -26.69 16.19 29.57
C THR A 68 -25.44 15.42 29.12
N ALA A 69 -24.40 15.34 29.96
CA ALA A 69 -23.18 14.60 29.66
C ALA A 69 -23.44 13.09 29.46
N TYR A 70 -24.31 12.50 30.28
CA TYR A 70 -24.73 11.10 30.12
C TYR A 70 -25.41 10.87 28.77
N LEU A 71 -26.39 11.70 28.41
CA LEU A 71 -27.14 11.57 27.15
C LEU A 71 -26.25 11.84 25.92
N GLU A 72 -25.30 12.75 26.01
CA GLU A 72 -24.30 12.99 24.95
C GLU A 72 -23.42 11.76 24.71
N SER A 73 -22.88 11.18 25.78
CA SER A 73 -22.09 9.94 25.71
C SER A 73 -22.92 8.79 25.13
N LEU A 74 -24.15 8.61 25.62
CA LEU A 74 -25.07 7.56 25.18
C LEU A 74 -25.42 7.69 23.69
N CYS A 75 -25.74 8.91 23.23
CA CYS A 75 -26.04 9.17 21.82
C CYS A 75 -24.82 8.97 20.91
N THR A 76 -23.63 9.35 21.38
CA THR A 76 -22.38 9.20 20.63
C THR A 76 -22.04 7.72 20.43
N ARG A 77 -22.12 6.92 21.49
CA ARG A 77 -21.93 5.46 21.42
C ARG A 77 -22.95 4.81 20.49
N ALA A 78 -24.23 5.13 20.67
CA ALA A 78 -25.31 4.60 19.85
C ALA A 78 -25.18 4.92 18.36
N TYR A 79 -24.68 6.11 18.02
CA TYR A 79 -24.49 6.53 16.62
C TYR A 79 -23.61 5.54 15.84
N PHE A 80 -22.52 5.04 16.45
CA PHE A 80 -21.62 4.08 15.81
C PHE A 80 -22.28 2.72 15.55
N PHE A 81 -23.20 2.29 16.41
CA PHE A 81 -23.91 1.01 16.21
C PHE A 81 -25.09 1.13 15.24
N VAL A 82 -25.74 2.29 15.18
CA VAL A 82 -26.87 2.52 14.26
C VAL A 82 -26.40 2.86 12.84
N TYR A 83 -25.34 3.68 12.71
CA TYR A 83 -24.88 4.23 11.43
C TYR A 83 -23.43 3.89 11.05
N GLY A 84 -22.62 3.31 11.94
CA GLY A 84 -21.25 2.92 11.63
C GLY A 84 -21.19 1.82 10.58
N ALA A 85 -20.17 1.87 9.71
CA ALA A 85 -19.97 0.89 8.65
C ALA A 85 -19.80 -0.52 9.26
N ARG A 86 -20.71 -1.43 8.89
CA ARG A 86 -20.81 -2.80 9.42
C ARG A 86 -19.84 -3.80 8.79
N THR A 87 -18.65 -3.35 8.39
CA THR A 87 -17.63 -4.22 7.78
C THR A 87 -16.50 -4.44 8.76
N SER A 88 -16.16 -5.68 9.04
CA SER A 88 -14.97 -6.01 9.82
C SER A 88 -13.69 -5.59 9.08
N ILE A 89 -12.60 -5.36 9.82
CA ILE A 89 -11.29 -5.07 9.23
C ILE A 89 -10.86 -6.21 8.30
N GLY A 90 -11.16 -7.46 8.66
CA GLY A 90 -10.87 -8.64 7.85
C GLY A 90 -11.63 -8.66 6.52
N GLU A 91 -12.93 -8.36 6.54
CA GLU A 91 -13.75 -8.24 5.32
C GLU A 91 -13.22 -7.11 4.42
N ARG A 92 -12.90 -5.94 4.99
CA ARG A 92 -12.36 -4.82 4.20
C ARG A 92 -11.01 -5.14 3.57
N MET A 93 -10.13 -5.84 4.29
CA MET A 93 -8.84 -6.29 3.78
C MET A 93 -9.01 -7.34 2.68
N MET A 94 -9.98 -8.25 2.83
CA MET A 94 -10.32 -9.24 1.81
C MET A 94 -10.87 -8.57 0.55
N ASP A 95 -11.75 -7.59 0.68
CA ASP A 95 -12.27 -6.80 -0.45
C ASP A 95 -11.17 -6.02 -1.15
N PHE A 96 -10.24 -5.43 -0.38
CA PHE A 96 -9.09 -4.75 -0.94
C PHE A 96 -8.25 -5.68 -1.82
N LEU A 97 -7.88 -6.86 -1.30
CA LEU A 97 -7.08 -7.84 -2.03
C LEU A 97 -7.84 -8.51 -3.18
N ARG A 98 -9.13 -8.80 -3.03
CA ARG A 98 -9.87 -9.54 -4.06
C ARG A 98 -10.48 -8.66 -5.15
N ARG A 99 -10.75 -7.38 -4.87
CA ARG A 99 -11.52 -6.53 -5.77
C ARG A 99 -10.82 -5.19 -6.01
N ASP A 100 -10.63 -4.38 -4.98
CA ASP A 100 -10.25 -2.97 -5.15
C ASP A 100 -8.87 -2.83 -5.80
N TRP A 101 -7.86 -3.50 -5.24
CA TRP A 101 -6.48 -3.37 -5.71
C TRP A 101 -6.30 -3.88 -7.15
N PRO A 102 -6.73 -5.11 -7.50
CA PRO A 102 -6.56 -5.59 -8.86
C PRO A 102 -7.39 -4.83 -9.89
N SER A 103 -8.60 -4.39 -9.54
CA SER A 103 -9.43 -3.54 -10.42
C SER A 103 -8.76 -2.19 -10.71
N CYS A 104 -8.14 -1.57 -9.70
CA CYS A 104 -7.40 -0.33 -9.88
C CYS A 104 -6.18 -0.52 -10.80
N VAL A 105 -5.41 -1.60 -10.62
CA VAL A 105 -4.26 -1.91 -11.48
C VAL A 105 -4.69 -2.25 -12.91
N ALA A 106 -5.68 -3.11 -13.09
CA ALA A 106 -6.20 -3.51 -14.40
C ALA A 106 -6.76 -2.33 -15.20
N SER A 107 -7.40 -1.38 -14.53
CA SER A 107 -7.88 -0.14 -15.18
C SER A 107 -6.79 0.90 -15.42
N ALA A 108 -5.52 0.61 -15.09
CA ALA A 108 -4.36 1.48 -15.26
C ALA A 108 -3.29 0.88 -16.19
N VAL A 109 -3.65 -0.04 -17.09
CA VAL A 109 -2.72 -0.70 -18.03
C VAL A 109 -1.87 0.31 -18.83
N GLY A 110 -2.47 1.36 -19.38
CA GLY A 110 -1.73 2.40 -20.11
C GLY A 110 -0.64 3.06 -19.27
N PRO A 111 -0.97 3.65 -18.10
CA PRO A 111 0.01 4.14 -17.12
C PRO A 111 1.05 3.09 -16.70
N THR A 112 0.67 1.82 -16.53
CA THR A 112 1.61 0.73 -16.20
C THR A 112 2.63 0.50 -17.31
N LEU A 113 2.17 0.42 -18.56
CA LEU A 113 3.06 0.26 -19.71
C LEU A 113 3.98 1.47 -19.89
N LEU A 114 3.48 2.68 -19.64
CA LEU A 114 4.29 3.90 -19.66
C LEU A 114 5.37 3.90 -18.58
N ALA A 115 5.03 3.48 -17.36
CA ALA A 115 6.00 3.34 -16.27
C ALA A 115 7.05 2.27 -16.55
N ALA A 116 6.63 1.12 -17.08
CA ALA A 116 7.54 0.08 -17.52
C ALA A 116 8.47 0.59 -18.62
N LEU A 117 7.95 1.34 -19.59
CA LEU A 117 8.75 1.93 -20.66
C LEU A 117 9.82 2.89 -20.12
N PHE A 118 9.49 3.77 -19.19
CA PHE A 118 10.49 4.68 -18.61
C PHE A 118 11.56 3.95 -17.80
N LEU A 119 11.16 2.98 -16.98
CA LEU A 119 12.08 2.20 -16.17
C LEU A 119 13.01 1.33 -17.04
N PHE A 120 12.44 0.46 -17.87
CA PHE A 120 13.19 -0.46 -18.71
C PHE A 120 13.86 0.24 -19.90
N GLY A 121 13.32 1.38 -20.36
CA GLY A 121 13.96 2.23 -21.35
C GLY A 121 15.22 2.90 -20.80
N GLY A 122 15.17 3.42 -19.57
CA GLY A 122 16.36 3.90 -18.85
C GLY A 122 17.40 2.81 -18.64
N TRP A 123 16.95 1.62 -18.24
CA TRP A 123 17.80 0.42 -18.12
C TRP A 123 18.48 0.08 -19.44
N ALA A 124 17.72 -0.05 -20.53
CA ALA A 124 18.26 -0.42 -21.83
C ALA A 124 19.24 0.64 -22.35
N LEU A 125 18.88 1.92 -22.22
CA LEU A 125 19.74 3.04 -22.62
C LEU A 125 21.10 2.95 -21.93
N ALA A 126 21.12 2.86 -20.60
CA ALA A 126 22.36 2.82 -19.84
C ALA A 126 23.16 1.53 -20.10
N PHE A 127 22.48 0.39 -20.19
CA PHE A 127 23.12 -0.89 -20.50
C PHE A 127 23.87 -0.83 -21.83
N PHE A 128 23.20 -0.39 -22.91
CA PHE A 128 23.82 -0.32 -24.23
C PHE A 128 24.90 0.75 -24.34
N LEU A 129 24.77 1.89 -23.65
CA LEU A 129 25.83 2.90 -23.58
C LEU A 129 27.08 2.34 -22.89
N CYS A 130 26.92 1.69 -21.74
CA CYS A 130 28.04 1.07 -21.02
C CYS A 130 28.69 -0.10 -21.78
N MET A 131 27.91 -0.84 -22.58
CA MET A 131 28.44 -1.89 -23.45
C MET A 131 29.27 -1.35 -24.62
N GLN A 132 29.04 -0.10 -25.04
CA GLN A 132 29.87 0.58 -26.04
C GLN A 132 31.12 1.18 -25.39
N ASP A 133 30.95 1.87 -24.27
CA ASP A 133 32.02 2.49 -23.50
C ASP A 133 31.68 2.46 -22.01
N MET A 134 32.52 1.78 -21.23
CA MET A 134 32.28 1.60 -19.80
C MET A 134 32.52 2.89 -18.99
N GLU A 135 33.12 3.94 -19.57
CA GLU A 135 33.21 5.25 -18.92
C GLU A 135 31.84 5.86 -18.60
N TRP A 136 30.80 5.51 -19.36
CA TRP A 136 29.43 5.94 -19.06
C TRP A 136 28.98 5.53 -17.66
N PHE A 137 29.49 4.41 -17.12
CA PHE A 137 29.18 3.99 -15.75
C PHE A 137 29.51 5.08 -14.73
N TRP A 138 30.70 5.70 -14.84
CA TRP A 138 31.15 6.74 -13.92
C TRP A 138 30.38 8.05 -14.07
N THR A 139 29.82 8.30 -15.25
CA THR A 139 28.90 9.45 -15.46
C THR A 139 27.59 9.27 -14.68
N PHE A 140 27.08 8.03 -14.58
CA PHE A 140 25.83 7.75 -13.88
C PHE A 140 26.00 7.58 -12.36
N HIS A 141 27.03 6.86 -11.93
CA HIS A 141 27.25 6.52 -10.52
C HIS A 141 28.13 7.53 -9.77
N GLY A 142 28.83 8.41 -10.50
CA GLY A 142 29.91 9.21 -9.94
C GLY A 142 31.09 8.35 -9.47
N GLN A 143 32.13 8.98 -8.95
CA GLN A 143 33.23 8.26 -8.29
C GLN A 143 32.85 7.91 -6.85
N SER A 144 31.87 7.01 -6.70
CA SER A 144 31.55 6.46 -5.38
C SER A 144 32.46 5.29 -5.08
N PHE A 145 33.44 5.50 -4.19
CA PHE A 145 34.38 4.45 -3.74
C PHE A 145 33.74 3.42 -2.79
N PHE A 146 32.48 3.60 -2.40
CA PHE A 146 31.82 2.77 -1.40
C PHE A 146 31.15 1.51 -1.98
N ASP A 147 30.88 1.48 -3.30
CA ASP A 147 30.39 0.27 -3.97
C ASP A 147 31.48 -0.33 -4.85
N GLY A 148 31.96 -1.51 -4.47
CA GLY A 148 32.98 -2.25 -5.21
C GLY A 148 32.45 -2.85 -6.51
N ARG A 149 31.14 -2.84 -6.77
CA ARG A 149 30.53 -3.40 -7.99
C ARG A 149 30.60 -2.41 -9.15
N ASN A 150 31.81 -2.19 -9.63
CA ASN A 150 32.13 -1.19 -10.65
C ASN A 150 33.02 -1.79 -11.76
N PRO A 151 33.30 -1.05 -12.84
CA PRO A 151 34.10 -1.54 -13.97
C PRO A 151 35.49 -2.08 -13.60
N ASP A 152 36.10 -1.51 -12.57
CA ASP A 152 37.48 -1.84 -12.13
C ASP A 152 37.52 -3.12 -11.27
N ALA A 153 36.36 -3.64 -10.88
CA ALA A 153 36.25 -4.87 -10.10
C ALA A 153 36.78 -6.11 -10.86
N THR A 154 37.37 -7.03 -10.10
CA THR A 154 37.74 -8.35 -10.61
C THR A 154 36.50 -9.23 -10.79
N VAL A 155 36.60 -10.23 -11.67
CA VAL A 155 35.51 -11.19 -11.90
C VAL A 155 35.22 -11.96 -10.62
N GLU A 156 36.25 -12.34 -9.87
CA GLU A 156 36.17 -13.07 -8.62
C GLU A 156 35.39 -12.28 -7.56
N TYR A 157 35.67 -10.97 -7.43
CA TYR A 157 34.94 -10.11 -6.51
C TYR A 157 33.47 -9.97 -6.92
N LEU A 158 33.18 -9.70 -8.19
CA LEU A 158 31.80 -9.58 -8.65
C LEU A 158 31.03 -10.90 -8.45
N ARG A 159 31.68 -12.04 -8.70
CA ARG A 159 31.10 -13.36 -8.49
C ARG A 159 30.79 -13.63 -7.02
N SER A 160 31.65 -13.21 -6.08
CA SER A 160 31.36 -13.37 -4.65
C SER A 160 30.20 -12.51 -4.17
N THR A 161 29.86 -11.41 -4.87
CA THR A 161 28.64 -10.64 -4.56
C THR A 161 27.34 -11.33 -4.98
N ILE A 162 27.41 -12.37 -5.82
CA ILE A 162 26.25 -13.11 -6.35
C ILE A 162 25.98 -14.41 -5.56
N TYR A 163 27.04 -15.07 -5.12
CA TYR A 163 26.94 -16.38 -4.46
C TYR A 163 27.38 -16.27 -3.01
N THR A 164 26.53 -16.74 -2.11
CA THR A 164 26.83 -16.81 -0.69
C THR A 164 27.61 -18.09 -0.40
N GLU A 165 28.77 -17.99 0.24
CA GLU A 165 29.54 -19.17 0.66
C GLU A 165 28.87 -19.89 1.84
N GLU A 166 29.04 -21.22 1.93
CA GLU A 166 28.48 -22.02 3.01
C GLU A 166 29.08 -21.61 4.36
N GLY A 167 28.25 -21.03 5.25
CA GLY A 167 28.65 -20.59 6.60
C GLY A 167 28.69 -19.08 6.81
N GLU A 168 28.52 -18.27 5.78
CA GLU A 168 28.50 -16.79 5.88
C GLU A 168 27.12 -16.20 6.20
N ILE A 169 26.07 -17.01 6.32
CA ILE A 169 24.72 -16.55 6.66
C ILE A 169 24.67 -16.19 8.15
N ASN A 170 24.96 -14.92 8.47
CA ASN A 170 24.76 -14.37 9.80
C ASN A 170 23.37 -13.71 9.89
N ASP A 171 22.50 -14.22 10.75
CA ASP A 171 21.09 -13.77 10.90
C ASP A 171 20.96 -12.24 11.11
N GLY A 172 21.94 -11.63 11.79
CA GLY A 172 21.99 -10.17 12.02
C GLY A 172 22.30 -9.35 10.77
N GLN A 173 23.12 -9.89 9.85
CA GLN A 173 23.44 -9.24 8.57
C GLN A 173 22.29 -9.40 7.57
N LEU A 174 21.62 -10.55 7.54
CA LEU A 174 20.42 -10.77 6.72
C LEU A 174 19.32 -9.76 7.03
N THR A 175 19.04 -9.56 8.32
CA THR A 175 17.93 -8.71 8.78
C THR A 175 18.20 -7.23 8.52
N SER A 176 19.42 -6.77 8.78
CA SER A 176 19.82 -5.37 8.55
C SER A 176 19.90 -5.02 7.06
N PHE A 177 20.43 -5.93 6.23
CA PHE A 177 20.51 -5.74 4.79
C PHE A 177 19.14 -5.72 4.11
N SER A 178 18.26 -6.68 4.45
CA SER A 178 16.88 -6.73 3.91
C SER A 178 16.06 -5.48 4.33
N SER A 179 16.31 -4.97 5.54
CA SER A 179 15.65 -3.74 6.02
C SER A 179 16.14 -2.49 5.29
N TYR A 180 17.44 -2.39 4.95
CA TYR A 180 17.98 -1.26 4.18
C TYR A 180 17.38 -1.20 2.78
N LEU A 181 17.34 -2.33 2.06
CA LEU A 181 16.82 -2.37 0.69
C LEU A 181 15.31 -2.22 0.63
N PHE A 182 14.57 -2.79 1.58
CA PHE A 182 13.16 -2.50 1.74
C PHE A 182 12.90 -0.99 1.89
N ASN A 183 13.65 -0.30 2.75
CA ASN A 183 13.47 1.14 2.94
C ASN A 183 13.79 1.95 1.68
N ASN A 184 14.84 1.58 0.94
CA ASN A 184 15.22 2.27 -0.30
C ASN A 184 14.12 2.11 -1.37
N ASN A 185 13.67 0.88 -1.60
CA ASN A 185 12.66 0.57 -2.62
C ASN A 185 11.26 1.06 -2.23
N ALA A 186 10.93 1.07 -0.93
CA ALA A 186 9.72 1.70 -0.41
C ALA A 186 9.74 3.22 -0.58
N GLN A 187 10.89 3.87 -0.39
CA GLN A 187 11.03 5.31 -0.68
C GLN A 187 10.87 5.60 -2.17
N ILE A 188 11.50 4.82 -3.05
CA ILE A 188 11.34 4.99 -4.50
C ILE A 188 9.88 4.83 -4.90
N ALA A 189 9.20 3.80 -4.43
CA ALA A 189 7.77 3.58 -4.72
C ALA A 189 6.91 4.73 -4.18
N LEU A 190 7.16 5.17 -2.94
CA LEU A 190 6.45 6.29 -2.33
C LEU A 190 6.65 7.59 -3.11
N PHE A 191 7.87 7.91 -3.52
CA PHE A 191 8.17 9.10 -4.30
C PHE A 191 7.62 9.01 -5.72
N ALA A 192 7.70 7.85 -6.38
CA ALA A 192 7.15 7.66 -7.72
C ALA A 192 5.64 7.93 -7.74
N PHE A 193 4.92 7.46 -6.72
CA PHE A 193 3.51 7.79 -6.50
C PHE A 193 3.31 9.27 -6.14
N ALA A 194 4.01 9.75 -5.10
CA ALA A 194 3.77 11.06 -4.51
C ALA A 194 4.07 12.20 -5.48
N LEU A 195 5.15 12.10 -6.26
CA LEU A 195 5.54 13.12 -7.22
C LEU A 195 4.63 13.20 -8.46
N GLY A 196 3.70 12.26 -8.60
CA GLY A 196 2.73 12.21 -9.69
C GLY A 196 1.90 13.48 -9.84
N PHE A 197 1.60 14.19 -8.74
CA PHE A 197 0.81 15.44 -8.81
C PHE A 197 1.44 16.51 -9.70
N ALA A 198 2.76 16.50 -9.86
CA ALA A 198 3.49 17.39 -10.75
C ALA A 198 3.45 16.87 -12.20
N PHE A 199 2.25 16.59 -12.70
CA PHE A 199 1.97 16.12 -14.06
C PHE A 199 2.65 14.79 -14.45
N GLY A 200 3.13 14.01 -13.46
CA GLY A 200 3.86 12.77 -13.68
C GLY A 200 5.30 12.94 -14.20
N ILE A 201 5.78 14.17 -14.41
CA ILE A 201 7.14 14.41 -14.94
C ILE A 201 8.21 13.90 -13.96
N PRO A 202 8.17 14.23 -12.66
CA PRO A 202 9.21 13.73 -11.75
C PRO A 202 9.08 12.22 -11.51
N THR A 203 7.88 11.66 -11.63
CA THR A 203 7.68 10.19 -11.64
C THR A 203 8.43 9.56 -12.82
N ALA A 204 8.28 10.09 -14.03
CA ALA A 204 9.01 9.60 -15.21
C ALA A 204 10.52 9.72 -15.02
N TRP A 205 10.99 10.88 -14.55
CA TRP A 205 12.41 11.11 -14.27
C TRP A 205 12.97 10.09 -13.26
N LEU A 206 12.26 9.87 -12.16
CA LEU A 206 12.67 8.91 -11.13
C LEU A 206 12.75 7.48 -11.67
N LEU A 207 11.79 7.06 -12.50
CA LEU A 207 11.80 5.74 -13.13
C LEU A 207 12.98 5.60 -14.10
N VAL A 208 13.22 6.61 -14.95
CA VAL A 208 14.37 6.61 -15.88
C VAL A 208 15.68 6.55 -15.11
N TYR A 209 15.83 7.37 -14.07
CA TYR A 209 17.03 7.39 -13.23
C TYR A 209 17.30 6.02 -12.60
N ASN A 210 16.31 5.40 -11.96
CA ASN A 210 16.46 4.05 -11.40
C ASN A 210 16.79 3.02 -12.49
N GLY A 211 16.15 3.12 -13.65
CA GLY A 211 16.47 2.31 -14.82
C GLY A 211 17.95 2.44 -15.20
N VAL A 212 18.44 3.66 -15.38
CA VAL A 212 19.83 3.97 -15.76
C VAL A 212 20.83 3.39 -14.76
N MET A 213 20.57 3.54 -13.46
CA MET A 213 21.45 3.02 -12.41
C MET A 213 21.53 1.48 -12.46
N MET A 214 20.40 0.81 -12.65
CA MET A 214 20.37 -0.66 -12.78
C MET A 214 20.98 -1.16 -14.10
N GLY A 215 20.74 -0.44 -15.20
CA GLY A 215 21.22 -0.79 -16.54
C GLY A 215 22.74 -0.75 -16.65
N SER A 216 23.34 0.32 -16.13
CA SER A 216 24.79 0.47 -16.10
C SER A 216 25.46 -0.55 -15.17
N LEU A 217 24.87 -0.83 -13.99
CA LEU A 217 25.36 -1.89 -13.12
C LEU A 217 25.30 -3.27 -13.79
N HIS A 218 24.17 -3.58 -14.46
CA HIS A 218 24.05 -4.85 -15.17
C HIS A 218 25.09 -4.97 -16.31
N ALA A 219 25.42 -3.88 -17.01
CA ALA A 219 26.46 -3.89 -18.03
C ALA A 219 27.85 -4.29 -17.47
N VAL A 220 28.20 -3.88 -16.24
CA VAL A 220 29.46 -4.29 -15.58
C VAL A 220 29.53 -5.82 -15.45
N PHE A 221 28.48 -6.44 -14.91
CA PHE A 221 28.43 -7.91 -14.76
C PHE A 221 28.40 -8.61 -16.11
N TRP A 222 27.66 -8.07 -17.09
CA TRP A 222 27.59 -8.63 -18.43
C TRP A 222 28.96 -8.63 -19.12
N GLN A 223 29.70 -7.53 -19.07
CA GLN A 223 31.04 -7.40 -19.67
C GLN A 223 32.04 -8.42 -19.08
N LYS A 224 31.86 -8.80 -17.81
CA LYS A 224 32.70 -9.75 -17.08
C LYS A 224 32.23 -11.21 -17.23
N GLY A 225 31.24 -11.46 -18.08
CA GLY A 225 30.69 -12.80 -18.34
C GLY A 225 29.77 -13.34 -17.24
N LEU A 226 29.32 -12.49 -16.31
CA LEU A 226 28.46 -12.85 -15.17
C LEU A 226 27.00 -12.39 -15.35
N GLY A 227 26.60 -12.01 -16.57
CA GLY A 227 25.28 -11.43 -16.84
C GLY A 227 24.12 -12.38 -16.54
N TYR A 228 24.29 -13.68 -16.80
CA TYR A 228 23.26 -14.70 -16.54
C TYR A 228 23.04 -14.91 -15.04
N GLU A 229 24.13 -15.04 -14.29
CA GLU A 229 24.16 -15.21 -12.85
C GLU A 229 23.60 -13.98 -12.13
N PHE A 230 24.06 -12.79 -12.52
CA PHE A 230 23.59 -11.53 -11.94
C PHE A 230 22.10 -11.30 -12.21
N THR A 231 21.63 -11.61 -13.42
CA THR A 231 20.20 -11.50 -13.74
C THR A 231 19.37 -12.47 -12.91
N GLY A 232 19.81 -13.72 -12.72
CA GLY A 232 19.11 -14.68 -11.85
C GLY A 232 19.06 -14.19 -10.40
N TRP A 233 20.20 -13.72 -9.89
CA TRP A 233 20.34 -13.15 -8.54
C TRP A 233 19.44 -11.95 -8.30
N LEU A 234 19.32 -11.06 -9.29
CA LEU A 234 18.45 -9.89 -9.24
C LEU A 234 16.98 -10.32 -9.31
N MET A 235 16.63 -11.19 -10.26
CA MET A 235 15.23 -11.44 -10.62
C MET A 235 14.45 -12.26 -9.59
N ILE A 236 15.11 -13.06 -8.74
CA ILE A 236 14.43 -13.86 -7.71
C ILE A 236 13.52 -13.02 -6.79
N HIS A 237 13.93 -11.80 -6.48
CA HIS A 237 13.14 -10.81 -5.73
C HIS A 237 12.74 -9.62 -6.63
N GLY A 238 13.61 -9.26 -7.57
CA GLY A 238 13.46 -8.14 -8.49
C GLY A 238 12.21 -8.20 -9.34
N THR A 239 11.66 -9.37 -9.69
CA THR A 239 10.39 -9.41 -10.43
C THR A 239 9.23 -8.79 -9.65
N THR A 240 9.16 -9.04 -8.34
CA THR A 240 8.11 -8.45 -7.49
C THR A 240 8.41 -6.98 -7.21
N GLU A 241 9.67 -6.67 -6.92
CA GLU A 241 10.09 -5.30 -6.59
C GLU A 241 9.97 -4.34 -7.77
N LEU A 242 10.56 -4.68 -8.92
CA LEU A 242 10.51 -3.85 -10.12
C LEU A 242 9.07 -3.68 -10.59
N PHE A 243 8.25 -4.73 -10.47
CA PHE A 243 6.84 -4.60 -10.82
C PHE A 243 6.08 -3.69 -9.83
N ALA A 244 6.39 -3.73 -8.53
CA ALA A 244 5.84 -2.79 -7.56
C ALA A 244 6.25 -1.34 -7.87
N ILE A 245 7.52 -1.11 -8.25
CA ILE A 245 8.02 0.22 -8.66
C ILE A 245 7.28 0.71 -9.92
N VAL A 246 7.08 -0.17 -10.91
CA VAL A 246 6.30 0.13 -12.12
C VAL A 246 4.86 0.49 -11.76
N LEU A 247 4.20 -0.26 -10.87
CA LEU A 247 2.83 0.03 -10.44
C LEU A 247 2.73 1.33 -9.62
N ALA A 248 3.73 1.64 -8.80
CA ALA A 248 3.82 2.90 -8.07
C ALA A 248 4.01 4.09 -9.03
N GLY A 249 4.85 3.92 -10.07
CA GLY A 249 5.00 4.87 -11.17
C GLY A 249 3.70 5.06 -11.95
N ALA A 250 2.99 3.97 -12.24
CA ALA A 250 1.67 4.01 -12.88
C ALA A 250 0.66 4.79 -12.05
N ALA A 251 0.65 4.60 -10.73
CA ALA A 251 -0.17 5.37 -9.81
C ALA A 251 0.18 6.87 -9.85
N GLY A 252 1.47 7.21 -9.93
CA GLY A 252 1.94 8.57 -10.16
C GLY A 252 1.41 9.17 -11.48
N PHE A 253 1.48 8.43 -12.59
CA PHE A 253 0.92 8.86 -13.88
C PHE A 253 -0.61 8.97 -13.90
N VAL A 254 -1.33 8.14 -13.14
CA VAL A 254 -2.78 8.26 -12.98
C VAL A 254 -3.14 9.61 -12.36
N ILE A 255 -2.44 10.03 -11.31
CA ILE A 255 -2.64 11.36 -10.70
C ILE A 255 -2.16 12.46 -11.65
N GLY A 256 -0.97 12.32 -12.22
CA GLY A 256 -0.36 13.33 -13.10
C GLY A 256 -1.19 13.61 -14.34
N GLY A 257 -1.72 12.58 -14.99
CA GLY A 257 -2.64 12.70 -16.11
C GLY A 257 -3.94 13.39 -15.70
N ALA A 258 -4.50 13.06 -14.52
CA ALA A 258 -5.71 13.70 -14.02
C ALA A 258 -5.50 15.18 -13.66
N VAL A 259 -4.32 15.56 -13.20
CA VAL A 259 -3.94 16.96 -12.96
C VAL A 259 -3.73 17.68 -14.29
N ALA A 260 -3.01 17.08 -15.24
CA ALA A 260 -2.69 17.64 -16.55
C ALA A 260 -3.95 17.90 -17.40
N PHE A 261 -4.81 16.88 -17.47
CA PHE A 261 -5.98 16.81 -18.34
C PHE A 261 -7.25 16.55 -17.51
N PRO A 262 -7.74 17.55 -16.76
CA PRO A 262 -8.85 17.36 -15.81
C PRO A 262 -10.24 17.26 -16.48
N GLY A 263 -10.33 17.47 -17.80
CA GLY A 263 -11.59 17.48 -18.53
C GLY A 263 -12.53 18.58 -18.02
N GLN A 264 -13.73 18.19 -17.61
CA GLN A 264 -14.75 19.11 -17.09
C GLN A 264 -14.61 19.40 -15.58
N LEU A 265 -13.73 18.68 -14.88
CA LEU A 265 -13.52 18.87 -13.45
C LEU A 265 -12.50 19.98 -13.19
N THR A 266 -12.54 20.58 -12.00
CA THR A 266 -11.40 21.37 -11.52
C THR A 266 -10.21 20.43 -11.32
N ARG A 267 -8.98 20.95 -11.47
CA ARG A 267 -7.74 20.16 -11.27
C ARG A 267 -7.73 19.45 -9.90
N LEU A 268 -8.16 20.14 -8.85
CA LEU A 268 -8.22 19.58 -7.49
C LEU A 268 -9.22 18.41 -7.39
N ASN A 269 -10.40 18.54 -7.97
CA ASN A 269 -11.41 17.47 -7.92
C ASN A 269 -11.01 16.26 -8.77
N SER A 270 -10.44 16.51 -9.96
CA SER A 270 -9.88 15.48 -10.83
C SER A 270 -8.75 14.71 -10.09
N ALA A 271 -7.81 15.46 -9.49
CA ALA A 271 -6.71 14.90 -8.73
C ALA A 271 -7.18 14.10 -7.50
N ARG A 272 -8.20 14.58 -6.77
CA ARG A 272 -8.77 13.87 -5.61
C ARG A 272 -9.36 12.52 -6.03
N ARG A 273 -10.11 12.48 -7.13
CA ARG A 273 -10.71 11.24 -7.64
C ARG A 273 -9.65 10.25 -8.12
N ALA A 274 -8.66 10.72 -8.88
CA ALA A 274 -7.55 9.90 -9.32
C ALA A 274 -6.66 9.43 -8.15
N GLY A 275 -6.50 10.28 -7.14
CA GLY A 275 -5.73 10.02 -5.93
C GLY A 275 -6.24 8.84 -5.12
N GLN A 276 -7.56 8.62 -5.06
CA GLN A 276 -8.13 7.44 -4.40
C GLN A 276 -7.69 6.13 -5.08
N LYS A 277 -7.78 6.09 -6.42
CA LYS A 277 -7.33 4.93 -7.21
C LYS A 277 -5.83 4.71 -7.07
N ALA A 278 -5.04 5.78 -7.18
CA ALA A 278 -3.59 5.73 -7.06
C ALA A 278 -3.14 5.33 -5.66
N ALA A 279 -3.82 5.78 -4.60
CA ALA A 279 -3.55 5.36 -3.22
C ALA A 279 -3.82 3.87 -3.00
N THR A 280 -4.92 3.33 -3.57
CA THR A 280 -5.18 1.88 -3.56
C THR A 280 -4.05 1.10 -4.22
N MET A 281 -3.56 1.56 -5.37
CA MET A 281 -2.41 0.95 -6.04
C MET A 281 -1.14 1.02 -5.19
N ALA A 282 -0.84 2.18 -4.60
CA ALA A 282 0.34 2.41 -3.77
C ALA A 282 0.35 1.54 -2.50
N MET A 283 -0.79 1.42 -1.80
CA MET A 283 -0.92 0.52 -0.64
C MET A 283 -0.65 -0.93 -1.02
N GLY A 284 -1.10 -1.35 -2.19
CA GLY A 284 -0.80 -2.67 -2.73
C GLY A 284 0.69 -2.87 -3.05
N CYS A 285 1.35 -1.85 -3.60
CA CYS A 285 2.79 -1.89 -3.84
C CYS A 285 3.59 -2.12 -2.55
N VAL A 286 3.16 -1.56 -1.41
CA VAL A 286 3.79 -1.84 -0.11
C VAL A 286 3.74 -3.33 0.23
N ILE A 287 2.60 -3.99 0.01
CA ILE A 287 2.48 -5.45 0.23
C ILE A 287 3.44 -6.21 -0.69
N MET A 288 3.55 -5.81 -1.97
CA MET A 288 4.50 -6.42 -2.90
C MET A 288 5.95 -6.24 -2.43
N LEU A 289 6.33 -5.04 -1.97
CA LEU A 289 7.68 -4.77 -1.48
C LEU A 289 8.02 -5.57 -0.22
N ILE A 290 7.05 -5.80 0.67
CA ILE A 290 7.25 -6.71 1.82
C ILE A 290 7.54 -8.12 1.33
N ILE A 291 6.79 -8.61 0.34
CA ILE A 291 7.04 -9.93 -0.27
C ILE A 291 8.43 -9.97 -0.95
N ALA A 292 8.80 -8.91 -1.67
CA ALA A 292 10.12 -8.81 -2.30
C ALA A 292 11.25 -8.84 -1.26
N ALA A 293 11.12 -8.12 -0.14
CA ALA A 293 12.09 -8.14 0.95
C ALA A 293 12.24 -9.53 1.59
N LEU A 294 11.16 -10.32 1.68
CA LEU A 294 11.22 -11.71 2.12
C LEU A 294 11.94 -12.59 1.09
N LEU A 295 11.63 -12.46 -0.20
CA LEU A 295 12.34 -13.17 -1.28
C LEU A 295 13.83 -12.82 -1.31
N GLU A 296 14.15 -11.56 -1.02
CA GLU A 296 15.51 -11.08 -0.94
C GLU A 296 16.25 -11.62 0.30
N GLY A 297 15.63 -11.55 1.48
CA GLY A 297 16.26 -12.00 2.72
C GLY A 297 16.51 -13.51 2.72
N PHE A 298 15.54 -14.29 2.24
CA PHE A 298 15.62 -15.75 2.25
C PHE A 298 16.01 -16.32 0.89
N GLY A 299 15.22 -16.05 -0.14
CA GLY A 299 15.38 -16.68 -1.46
C GLY A 299 16.74 -16.42 -2.09
N ARG A 300 17.20 -15.17 -2.08
CA ARG A 300 18.50 -14.79 -2.66
C ARG A 300 19.69 -15.44 -1.94
N GLN A 301 19.61 -15.56 -0.61
CA GLN A 301 20.69 -16.06 0.26
C GLN A 301 20.75 -17.59 0.28
N LEU A 302 19.59 -18.26 0.25
CA LEU A 302 19.51 -19.72 0.37
C LEU A 302 19.60 -20.45 -0.97
N ILE A 303 19.30 -19.77 -2.09
CA ILE A 303 19.27 -20.39 -3.41
C ILE A 303 20.47 -19.90 -4.22
N ASN A 304 21.48 -20.75 -4.37
CA ASN A 304 22.66 -20.49 -5.22
C ASN A 304 22.52 -21.07 -6.65
N SER A 305 21.46 -21.85 -6.93
CA SER A 305 21.22 -22.34 -8.30
C SER A 305 20.51 -21.27 -9.14
N ASP A 306 21.18 -20.78 -10.19
CA ASP A 306 20.62 -19.74 -11.06
C ASP A 306 19.34 -20.18 -11.77
N VAL A 307 19.27 -21.44 -12.21
CA VAL A 307 18.06 -21.99 -12.83
C VAL A 307 16.87 -21.92 -11.86
N ILE A 308 17.08 -22.27 -10.59
CA ILE A 308 16.02 -22.19 -9.57
C ILE A 308 15.62 -20.73 -9.33
N ARG A 309 16.59 -19.81 -9.27
CA ARG A 309 16.32 -18.37 -9.14
C ARG A 309 15.39 -17.88 -10.26
N TYR A 310 15.65 -18.26 -11.51
CA TYR A 310 14.79 -17.91 -12.65
C TYR A 310 13.40 -18.55 -12.57
N ILE A 311 13.30 -19.83 -12.18
CA ILE A 311 12.00 -20.49 -12.03
C ILE A 311 11.15 -19.76 -10.99
N VAL A 312 11.72 -19.45 -9.83
CA VAL A 312 11.03 -18.68 -8.77
C VAL A 312 10.63 -17.30 -9.30
N ALA A 313 11.56 -16.58 -9.92
CA ALA A 313 11.32 -15.24 -10.46
C ALA A 313 10.13 -15.21 -11.43
N PHE A 314 10.15 -16.07 -12.45
CA PHE A 314 9.11 -16.11 -13.48
C PHE A 314 7.78 -16.68 -12.96
N SER A 315 7.82 -17.61 -12.01
CA SER A 315 6.61 -18.12 -11.38
C SER A 315 5.88 -17.03 -10.61
N ILE A 316 6.62 -16.25 -9.80
CA ILE A 316 6.05 -15.16 -9.01
C ILE A 316 5.57 -14.02 -9.92
N LEU A 317 6.34 -13.66 -10.95
CA LEU A 317 5.89 -12.69 -11.94
C LEU A 317 4.61 -13.15 -12.64
N GLY A 318 4.54 -14.42 -13.04
CA GLY A 318 3.35 -15.04 -13.62
C GLY A 318 2.15 -14.96 -12.69
N LEU A 319 2.34 -15.23 -11.39
CA LEU A 319 1.29 -15.08 -10.38
C LEU A 319 0.79 -13.64 -10.25
N TRP A 320 1.69 -12.64 -10.24
CA TRP A 320 1.29 -11.24 -10.19
C TRP A 320 0.53 -10.80 -11.43
N LEU A 321 1.02 -11.15 -12.62
CA LEU A 321 0.36 -10.84 -13.88
C LEU A 321 -1.01 -11.51 -13.97
N ALA A 322 -1.09 -12.78 -13.58
CA ALA A 322 -2.34 -13.52 -13.48
C ALA A 322 -3.30 -12.85 -12.49
N TYR A 323 -2.81 -12.48 -11.32
CA TYR A 323 -3.60 -11.81 -10.29
C TYR A 323 -4.16 -10.47 -10.79
N PHE A 324 -3.38 -9.61 -11.44
CA PHE A 324 -3.87 -8.30 -11.87
C PHE A 324 -4.65 -8.28 -13.18
N TYR A 325 -4.29 -9.14 -14.14
CA TYR A 325 -4.76 -8.99 -15.53
C TYR A 325 -5.61 -10.15 -16.05
N LEU A 326 -5.75 -11.26 -15.32
CA LEU A 326 -6.72 -12.29 -15.73
C LEU A 326 -8.15 -11.76 -15.61
N PRO A 327 -9.02 -12.04 -16.61
CA PRO A 327 -10.43 -11.67 -16.54
C PRO A 327 -11.08 -12.28 -15.29
N ARG A 328 -11.67 -11.43 -14.45
CA ARG A 328 -12.46 -11.87 -13.30
C ARG A 328 -13.94 -11.76 -13.64
N LYS A 329 -14.72 -12.76 -13.22
CA LYS A 329 -16.18 -12.65 -13.24
C LYS A 329 -16.56 -11.55 -12.25
N VAL A 330 -17.07 -10.43 -12.76
CA VAL A 330 -17.66 -9.39 -11.92
C VAL A 330 -18.97 -9.97 -11.41
N GLU A 331 -18.99 -10.42 -10.16
CA GLU A 331 -20.26 -10.66 -9.48
C GLU A 331 -20.96 -9.31 -9.36
N ALA A 332 -22.09 -9.17 -10.04
CA ALA A 332 -22.96 -8.02 -9.90
C ALA A 332 -23.38 -7.94 -8.42
N ALA A 333 -22.95 -6.89 -7.75
CA ALA A 333 -23.36 -6.56 -6.39
C ALA A 333 -24.76 -5.97 -6.37
#